data_AF-A0AAE3G800-F1
#
_entry.id   AF-A0AAE3G800-F1
#
_cell.length_a   1.000
_cell.length_b   1.000
_cell.length_c   1.000
_cell.angle_alpha   90.00
_cell.angle_beta   90.00
_cell.angle_gamma   90.00
#
_symmetry.space_group_name_H-M   'P 1'
#
loop_
_entity.id
_entity.type
_entity.pdbx_description
1 polymer ?
#
loop_
_entity_poly.entity_id
_entity_poly.type
_entity_poly.pdbx_seq_one_letter_code
_entity_poly.pdbx_strand_id
1 'polypeptide(L)'
;MRLILVLGTATLLSIFPFFFVSLEGYRRHVPDEIYAFGHVGFFGLLTLLLMIAPQLRRIRYPVRAAAVLLFILFIGGCIELIQGQIGRSAGLRDLWQNMLGAAAAVALTAPTRLLRLVLIGVAGAALVAELFNPTLTLVDRGIARSQFPVISDFSTPLEARRWSSGTLDTSITRTGGRSLRVTLQSGRLYTGTTLRRSFGDWSDYETAELAIYVPDNAAITVTISIRDREHFARGGAYADRFNRNVTLQQGWNDIRIPIDDIRNAPRNRTLDVSDLTELAIFASRPEQTREIHLDALRLTR
;
A
#
# COMPACT_ATOMS: atom_id res chain seq x y z
N MET A 1 3.46 -36.77 -12.95
CA MET A 1 2.48 -35.97 -13.73
C MET A 1 1.08 -35.99 -13.11
N ARG A 2 0.46 -37.15 -12.84
CA ARG A 2 -0.87 -37.20 -12.18
C ARG A 2 -0.92 -36.51 -10.80
N LEU A 3 0.09 -36.75 -9.95
CA LEU A 3 0.16 -36.12 -8.62
C LEU A 3 0.23 -34.58 -8.69
N ILE A 4 1.02 -34.02 -9.61
CA ILE A 4 1.15 -32.56 -9.80
C ILE A 4 -0.19 -31.96 -10.22
N LEU A 5 -0.92 -32.62 -11.13
CA LEU A 5 -2.25 -32.18 -11.55
C LEU A 5 -3.23 -32.20 -10.37
N VAL A 6 -3.26 -33.28 -9.59
CA VAL A 6 -4.15 -33.40 -8.43
C VAL A 6 -3.85 -32.34 -7.37
N LEU A 7 -2.58 -32.21 -6.95
CA LEU A 7 -2.18 -31.23 -5.95
C LEU A 7 -2.40 -29.80 -6.44
N GLY A 8 -2.03 -29.50 -7.69
CA GLY A 8 -2.25 -28.18 -8.28
C GLY A 8 -3.72 -27.81 -8.35
N THR A 9 -4.59 -28.75 -8.77
CA THR A 9 -6.04 -28.52 -8.79
C THR A 9 -6.60 -28.34 -7.38
N ALA A 10 -6.17 -29.13 -6.40
CA ALA A 10 -6.58 -28.96 -5.00
C ALA A 10 -6.18 -27.57 -4.46
N THR A 11 -4.97 -27.11 -4.76
CA THR A 11 -4.52 -25.74 -4.41
C THR A 11 -5.41 -24.68 -5.03
N LEU A 12 -5.72 -24.78 -6.33
CA LEU A 12 -6.60 -23.82 -7.00
C LEU A 12 -7.99 -23.80 -6.37
N LEU A 13 -8.57 -24.97 -6.08
CA LEU A 13 -9.88 -25.06 -5.42
C LEU A 13 -9.88 -24.43 -4.02
N SER A 14 -8.77 -24.54 -3.29
CA SER A 14 -8.65 -23.92 -1.95
C SER A 14 -8.53 -22.39 -2.01
N ILE A 15 -7.93 -21.83 -3.07
CA ILE A 15 -7.70 -20.39 -3.23
C ILE A 15 -8.89 -19.70 -3.91
N PHE A 16 -9.61 -20.40 -4.78
CA PHE A 16 -10.69 -19.83 -5.59
C PHE A 16 -11.77 -19.05 -4.79
N PRO A 17 -12.23 -19.51 -3.60
CA PRO A 17 -13.21 -18.75 -2.82
C PRO A 17 -12.74 -17.34 -2.42
N PHE A 18 -11.43 -17.11 -2.27
CA PHE A 18 -10.88 -15.83 -1.82
C PHE A 18 -11.05 -14.70 -2.84
N PHE A 19 -11.31 -15.00 -4.12
CA PHE A 19 -11.70 -13.98 -5.08
C PHE A 19 -13.04 -13.33 -4.70
N PHE A 20 -13.95 -14.07 -4.07
CA PHE A 20 -15.32 -13.61 -3.78
C PHE A 20 -15.51 -13.14 -2.33
N VAL A 21 -14.56 -13.41 -1.43
CA VAL A 21 -14.64 -12.99 -0.02
C VAL A 21 -13.81 -11.73 0.22
N SER A 22 -14.46 -10.65 0.69
CA SER A 22 -13.74 -9.43 1.10
C SER A 22 -12.95 -9.67 2.39
N LEU A 23 -11.64 -9.41 2.34
CA LEU A 23 -10.78 -9.40 3.52
C LEU A 23 -10.56 -7.99 4.07
N GLU A 24 -11.41 -7.03 3.71
CA GLU A 24 -11.26 -5.62 4.11
C GLU A 24 -11.23 -5.44 5.64
N GLY A 25 -12.07 -6.16 6.37
CA GLY A 25 -12.06 -6.18 7.84
C GLY A 25 -10.76 -6.73 8.44
N TYR A 26 -9.97 -7.45 7.65
CA TYR A 26 -8.70 -8.05 8.06
C TYR A 26 -7.48 -7.31 7.51
N ARG A 27 -7.61 -6.11 6.91
CA ARG A 27 -6.50 -5.36 6.30
C ARG A 27 -5.31 -5.08 7.21
N ARG A 28 -5.51 -5.03 8.54
CA ARG A 28 -4.39 -4.99 9.51
C ARG A 28 -3.46 -6.21 9.37
N HIS A 29 -4.03 -7.37 9.02
CA HIS A 29 -3.35 -8.66 8.93
C HIS A 29 -3.07 -9.07 7.48
N VAL A 30 -3.94 -8.70 6.54
CA VAL A 30 -3.85 -9.05 5.12
C VAL A 30 -3.73 -7.78 4.28
N PRO A 31 -2.49 -7.37 3.95
CA PRO A 31 -2.20 -6.39 2.92
C PRO A 31 -3.00 -6.54 1.63
N ASP A 32 -3.51 -5.43 1.08
CA ASP A 32 -4.13 -5.44 -0.26
C ASP A 32 -3.14 -5.87 -1.35
N GLU A 33 -1.83 -5.66 -1.14
CA GLU A 33 -0.77 -6.06 -2.06
C GLU A 33 -0.72 -7.58 -2.27
N ILE A 34 -1.21 -8.39 -1.34
CA ILE A 34 -1.26 -9.85 -1.46
C ILE A 34 -2.18 -10.27 -2.62
N TYR A 35 -3.23 -9.49 -2.93
CA TYR A 35 -4.12 -9.80 -4.05
C TYR A 35 -3.36 -9.84 -5.37
N ALA A 36 -2.43 -8.91 -5.60
CA ALA A 36 -1.62 -8.90 -6.83
C ALA A 36 -0.83 -10.21 -7.02
N PHE A 37 -0.21 -10.71 -5.95
CA PHE A 37 0.50 -11.99 -5.97
C PHE A 37 -0.47 -13.18 -6.12
N GLY A 38 -1.64 -13.09 -5.48
CA GLY A 38 -2.71 -14.08 -5.58
C GLY A 38 -3.18 -14.27 -7.01
N HIS A 39 -3.51 -13.18 -7.71
CA HIS A 39 -3.94 -13.19 -9.11
C HIS A 39 -2.85 -13.79 -10.03
N VAL A 40 -1.62 -13.25 -9.96
CA VAL A 40 -0.49 -13.78 -10.75
C VAL A 40 -0.24 -15.26 -10.48
N GLY A 41 -0.18 -15.65 -9.21
CA GLY A 41 0.12 -17.02 -8.78
C GLY A 41 -0.98 -18.02 -9.16
N PHE A 42 -2.25 -17.66 -8.92
CA PHE A 42 -3.40 -18.49 -9.23
C PHE A 42 -3.50 -18.76 -10.74
N PHE A 43 -3.51 -17.71 -11.55
CA PHE A 43 -3.67 -17.86 -13.00
C PHE A 43 -2.41 -18.42 -13.67
N GLY A 44 -1.23 -18.18 -13.10
CA GLY A 44 -0.01 -18.86 -13.51
C GLY A 44 -0.06 -20.37 -13.25
N LEU A 45 -0.48 -20.80 -12.07
CA LEU A 45 -0.65 -22.23 -11.75
C LEU A 45 -1.73 -22.87 -12.64
N LEU A 46 -2.91 -22.25 -12.76
CA LEU A 46 -3.99 -22.73 -13.62
C LEU A 46 -3.51 -22.92 -15.07
N THR A 47 -2.81 -21.92 -15.61
CA THR A 47 -2.25 -21.98 -16.96
C THR A 47 -1.22 -23.08 -17.10
N LEU A 48 -0.33 -23.25 -16.12
CA LEU A 48 0.66 -24.32 -16.14
C LEU A 48 -0.01 -25.70 -16.17
N LEU A 49 -1.03 -25.93 -15.33
CA LEU A 49 -1.77 -27.19 -15.30
C LEU A 49 -2.46 -27.47 -16.65
N LEU A 50 -3.10 -26.47 -17.26
CA LEU A 50 -3.70 -26.60 -18.59
C LEU A 50 -2.64 -26.90 -19.67
N MET A 51 -1.49 -26.24 -19.63
CA MET A 51 -0.43 -26.42 -20.62
C MET A 51 0.25 -27.80 -20.53
N ILE A 52 0.30 -28.41 -19.33
CA ILE A 52 0.87 -29.76 -19.13
C ILE A 52 -0.17 -30.88 -19.18
N ALA A 53 -1.47 -30.55 -19.21
CA ALA A 53 -2.56 -31.52 -19.25
C ALA A 53 -2.42 -32.48 -20.46
N PRO A 54 -2.40 -33.81 -20.25
CA PRO A 54 -2.18 -34.78 -21.33
C PRO A 54 -3.15 -34.65 -22.50
N GLN A 55 -4.40 -34.30 -22.22
CA GLN A 55 -5.47 -34.12 -23.19
C GLN A 55 -5.16 -32.96 -24.14
N LEU A 56 -4.67 -31.84 -23.60
CA LEU A 56 -4.35 -30.63 -24.37
C LEU A 56 -2.98 -30.70 -25.04
N ARG A 57 -2.06 -31.53 -24.54
CA ARG A 57 -0.71 -31.70 -25.12
C ARG A 57 -0.70 -32.21 -26.55
N ARG A 58 -1.79 -32.83 -27.01
CA ARG A 58 -1.98 -33.28 -28.40
C ARG A 58 -2.13 -32.12 -29.39
N ILE A 59 -2.54 -30.94 -28.91
CA ILE A 59 -2.72 -29.72 -29.71
C ILE A 59 -1.35 -29.05 -29.94
N ARG A 60 -1.14 -28.50 -31.15
CA ARG A 60 0.06 -27.72 -31.49
C ARG A 60 0.27 -26.60 -30.48
N TYR A 61 1.51 -26.41 -30.04
CA TYR A 61 1.86 -25.44 -28.98
C TYR A 61 1.27 -24.04 -29.16
N PRO A 62 1.42 -23.34 -30.31
CA PRO A 62 0.91 -21.97 -30.44
C PRO A 62 -0.62 -21.90 -30.33
N VAL A 63 -1.33 -22.89 -30.89
CA VAL A 63 -2.80 -22.98 -30.80
C VAL A 63 -3.23 -23.25 -29.37
N ARG A 64 -2.55 -24.18 -28.68
CA ARG A 64 -2.80 -24.48 -27.27
C ARG A 64 -2.56 -23.25 -26.38
N ALA A 65 -1.45 -22.56 -26.57
CA ALA A 65 -1.10 -21.36 -25.80
C ALA A 65 -2.14 -20.25 -26.02
N ALA A 66 -2.53 -19.97 -27.26
CA ALA A 66 -3.55 -18.97 -27.58
C ALA A 66 -4.91 -19.33 -26.97
N ALA A 67 -5.35 -20.58 -27.11
CA ALA A 67 -6.62 -21.04 -26.54
C ALA A 67 -6.63 -20.94 -25.00
N VAL A 68 -5.54 -21.32 -24.34
CA VAL A 68 -5.42 -21.19 -22.88
C VAL A 68 -5.42 -19.71 -22.47
N LEU A 69 -4.66 -18.84 -23.12
CA LEU A 69 -4.65 -17.41 -22.79
C LEU A 69 -6.04 -16.76 -22.96
N LEU A 70 -6.75 -17.09 -24.04
CA LEU A 70 -8.13 -16.63 -24.26
C LEU A 70 -9.09 -17.16 -23.18
N PHE A 71 -8.92 -18.41 -22.76
CA PHE A 71 -9.70 -18.98 -21.67
C PHE A 71 -9.45 -18.27 -20.33
N ILE A 72 -8.18 -17.99 -20.00
CA ILE A 72 -7.81 -17.25 -18.78
C ILE A 72 -8.36 -15.82 -18.84
N LEU A 73 -8.32 -15.16 -20.01
CA LEU A 73 -8.89 -13.83 -20.21
C LEU A 73 -10.40 -13.85 -19.96
N PHE A 74 -11.10 -14.83 -20.51
CA PHE A 74 -12.53 -15.01 -20.33
C PHE A 74 -12.90 -15.25 -18.86
N ILE A 75 -12.27 -16.24 -18.21
CA ILE A 75 -12.56 -16.56 -16.80
C ILE A 75 -12.18 -15.42 -15.86
N GLY A 76 -11.03 -14.79 -16.07
CA GLY A 76 -10.62 -13.59 -15.34
C GLY A 76 -11.66 -12.48 -15.48
N GLY A 77 -12.10 -12.19 -16.70
CA GLY A 77 -13.16 -11.22 -16.95
C GLY A 77 -14.49 -11.56 -16.26
N CYS A 78 -14.90 -12.84 -16.27
CA CYS A 78 -16.08 -13.28 -15.53
C CYS A 78 -15.93 -13.07 -14.01
N ILE A 79 -14.76 -13.36 -13.44
CA ILE A 79 -14.49 -13.13 -12.02
C ILE A 79 -14.61 -11.64 -11.68
N GLU A 80 -13.99 -10.77 -12.47
CA GLU A 80 -14.08 -9.31 -12.29
C GLU A 80 -15.52 -8.81 -12.36
N LEU A 81 -16.32 -9.29 -13.33
CA LEU A 81 -17.72 -8.92 -13.46
C LEU A 81 -18.55 -9.33 -12.25
N ILE A 82 -18.33 -10.54 -11.73
CA ILE A 82 -19.01 -11.03 -10.51
C ILE A 82 -18.57 -10.21 -9.30
N GLN A 83 -17.27 -9.95 -9.16
CA GLN A 83 -16.71 -9.13 -8.07
C GLN A 83 -17.33 -7.73 -8.04
N GLY A 84 -17.52 -7.10 -9.20
CA GLY A 84 -18.19 -5.80 -9.30
C GLY A 84 -19.64 -5.81 -8.81
N GLN A 85 -20.36 -6.93 -8.92
CA GLN A 85 -21.75 -7.06 -8.45
C GLN A 85 -21.85 -7.27 -6.93
N ILE A 86 -20.79 -7.77 -6.30
CA ILE A 86 -20.75 -8.02 -4.84
C ILE A 86 -20.02 -6.91 -4.07
N GLY A 87 -19.86 -5.73 -4.68
CA GLY A 87 -19.27 -4.55 -4.04
C GLY A 87 -17.75 -4.61 -3.88
N ARG A 88 -17.05 -5.50 -4.60
CA ARG A 88 -15.58 -5.48 -4.68
C ARG A 88 -15.11 -4.57 -5.79
N SER A 89 -13.86 -4.10 -5.69
CA SER A 89 -13.21 -3.33 -6.75
C SER A 89 -12.94 -4.23 -7.95
N ALA A 90 -13.78 -4.17 -8.98
CA ALA A 90 -13.45 -4.74 -10.28
C ALA A 90 -12.40 -3.85 -10.96
N GLY A 91 -11.33 -4.45 -11.46
CA GLY A 91 -10.16 -3.73 -11.95
C GLY A 91 -9.58 -4.33 -13.23
N LEU A 92 -9.38 -3.49 -14.25
CA LEU A 92 -8.58 -3.87 -15.43
C LEU A 92 -7.16 -4.32 -15.05
N ARG A 93 -6.65 -3.84 -13.91
CA ARG A 93 -5.35 -4.22 -13.38
C ARG A 93 -5.32 -5.69 -12.93
N ASP A 94 -6.39 -6.19 -12.35
CA ASP A 94 -6.48 -7.56 -11.87
C ASP A 94 -6.54 -8.53 -13.06
N LEU A 95 -7.27 -8.16 -14.12
CA LEU A 95 -7.25 -8.86 -15.40
C LEU A 95 -5.84 -8.89 -16.03
N TRP A 96 -5.12 -7.77 -15.97
CA TRP A 96 -3.73 -7.70 -16.43
C TRP A 96 -2.80 -8.64 -15.64
N GLN A 97 -2.93 -8.69 -14.31
CA GLN A 97 -2.17 -9.59 -13.45
C GLN A 97 -2.48 -11.06 -13.74
N ASN A 98 -3.75 -11.40 -14.02
CA ASN A 98 -4.15 -12.74 -14.47
C ASN A 98 -3.40 -13.14 -15.76
N MET A 99 -3.34 -12.20 -16.72
CA MET A 99 -2.62 -12.41 -17.99
C MET A 99 -1.11 -12.54 -17.80
N LEU A 100 -0.51 -11.76 -16.90
CA LEU A 100 0.92 -11.88 -16.60
C LEU A 100 1.28 -13.24 -15.99
N GLY A 101 0.48 -13.72 -15.05
CA GLY A 101 0.64 -15.07 -14.49
C GLY A 101 0.55 -16.13 -15.58
N ALA A 102 -0.47 -16.05 -16.44
CA ALA A 102 -0.66 -16.98 -17.54
C ALA A 102 0.48 -16.93 -18.58
N ALA A 103 0.91 -15.74 -18.97
CA ALA A 103 2.02 -15.54 -19.91
C ALA A 103 3.33 -16.15 -19.38
N ALA A 104 3.63 -16.00 -18.10
CA ALA A 104 4.79 -16.62 -17.47
C ALA A 104 4.72 -18.15 -17.52
N ALA A 105 3.57 -18.74 -17.23
CA ALA A 105 3.39 -20.20 -17.34
C ALA A 105 3.47 -20.71 -18.79
N VAL A 106 2.92 -19.98 -19.76
CA VAL A 106 3.10 -20.27 -21.19
C VAL A 106 4.59 -20.23 -21.53
N ALA A 107 5.30 -19.18 -21.14
CA ALA A 107 6.74 -19.03 -21.37
C ALA A 107 7.54 -20.23 -20.87
N LEU A 108 7.28 -20.70 -19.65
CA LEU A 108 7.95 -21.87 -19.05
C LEU A 108 7.74 -23.16 -19.84
N THR A 109 6.60 -23.30 -20.52
CA THR A 109 6.24 -24.51 -21.30
C THR A 109 6.61 -24.43 -22.78
N ALA A 110 7.30 -23.36 -23.21
CA ALA A 110 7.69 -23.19 -24.60
C ALA A 110 8.59 -24.33 -25.10
N PRO A 111 8.37 -24.81 -26.34
CA PRO A 111 8.95 -26.05 -26.85
C PRO A 111 10.45 -25.93 -27.16
N THR A 112 10.90 -24.77 -27.65
CA THR A 112 12.31 -24.53 -27.98
C THR A 112 12.99 -23.69 -26.91
N ARG A 113 14.30 -23.93 -26.70
CA ARG A 113 15.09 -23.20 -25.70
C ARG A 113 15.10 -21.69 -25.98
N LEU A 114 15.30 -21.29 -27.23
CA LEU A 114 15.34 -19.87 -27.60
C LEU A 114 14.01 -19.17 -27.31
N LEU A 115 12.89 -19.73 -27.78
CA LEU A 115 11.56 -19.16 -27.54
C LEU A 115 11.26 -19.08 -26.04
N ARG A 116 11.61 -20.13 -25.28
CA ARG A 116 11.45 -20.15 -23.83
C ARG A 116 12.20 -19.01 -23.16
N LEU A 117 13.48 -18.84 -23.47
CA LEU A 117 14.30 -17.78 -22.86
C LEU A 117 13.78 -16.39 -23.22
N VAL A 118 13.37 -16.16 -24.47
CA VAL A 118 12.80 -14.88 -24.90
C VAL A 118 11.49 -14.59 -24.16
N LEU A 119 10.56 -15.56 -24.12
CA LEU A 119 9.28 -15.37 -23.44
C LEU A 119 9.45 -15.22 -21.92
N ILE A 120 10.39 -15.95 -21.31
CA ILE A 120 10.72 -15.78 -19.88
C ILE A 120 11.30 -14.39 -19.63
N GLY A 121 12.19 -13.90 -20.50
CA GLY A 121 12.76 -12.55 -20.39
C GLY A 121 11.66 -11.48 -20.43
N VAL A 122 10.76 -11.56 -21.41
CA VAL A 122 9.66 -10.60 -21.57
C VAL A 122 8.65 -10.69 -20.42
N ALA A 123 8.14 -11.89 -20.12
CA ALA A 123 7.18 -12.09 -19.04
C ALA A 123 7.78 -11.78 -17.67
N GLY A 124 9.05 -12.14 -17.46
CA GLY A 124 9.80 -11.84 -16.25
C GLY A 124 10.00 -10.34 -16.05
N ALA A 125 10.37 -9.59 -17.09
CA ALA A 125 10.48 -8.14 -17.02
C ALA A 125 9.13 -7.49 -16.68
N ALA A 126 8.04 -7.94 -17.31
CA ALA A 126 6.70 -7.43 -17.02
C ALA A 126 6.23 -7.78 -15.59
N LEU A 127 6.52 -8.98 -15.10
CA LEU A 127 6.25 -9.38 -13.73
C LEU A 127 7.05 -8.56 -12.71
N VAL A 128 8.33 -8.33 -12.97
CA VAL A 128 9.17 -7.47 -12.12
C VAL A 128 8.56 -6.08 -12.07
N ALA A 129 8.21 -5.48 -13.22
CA ALA A 129 7.60 -4.16 -13.27
C ALA A 129 6.27 -4.09 -12.48
N GLU A 130 5.39 -5.08 -12.64
CA GLU A 130 4.09 -5.12 -11.95
C GLU A 130 4.23 -5.34 -10.43
N LEU A 131 5.08 -6.28 -10.03
CA LEU A 131 5.21 -6.70 -8.63
C LEU A 131 6.22 -5.87 -7.84
N PHE A 132 6.97 -4.97 -8.49
CA PHE A 132 7.96 -4.12 -7.82
C PHE A 132 7.34 -3.30 -6.67
N ASN A 133 6.27 -2.56 -6.96
CA ASN A 133 5.63 -1.69 -5.95
C ASN A 133 4.95 -2.48 -4.81
N PRO A 134 4.16 -3.54 -5.10
CA PRO A 134 3.63 -4.44 -4.05
C PRO A 134 4.73 -5.02 -3.17
N THR A 135 5.83 -5.49 -3.77
CA THR A 135 6.98 -6.06 -3.04
C THR A 135 7.61 -5.01 -2.12
N LEU A 136 7.91 -3.82 -2.64
CA LEU A 136 8.47 -2.74 -1.83
C LEU A 136 7.55 -2.35 -0.68
N THR A 137 6.24 -2.38 -0.88
CA THR A 137 5.28 -2.06 0.19
C THR A 137 5.24 -3.13 1.26
N LEU A 138 5.30 -4.41 0.90
CA LEU A 138 5.38 -5.51 1.87
C LEU A 138 6.70 -5.46 2.67
N VAL A 139 7.82 -5.17 2.01
CA VAL A 139 9.13 -4.97 2.67
C VAL A 139 9.05 -3.79 3.65
N ASP A 140 8.53 -2.64 3.21
CA ASP A 140 8.36 -1.47 4.08
C ASP A 140 7.44 -1.76 5.29
N ARG A 141 6.37 -2.53 5.12
CA ARG A 141 5.53 -2.95 6.26
C ARG A 141 6.29 -3.82 7.26
N GLY A 142 7.14 -4.73 6.78
CA GLY A 142 8.01 -5.53 7.63
C GLY A 142 8.97 -4.67 8.44
N ILE A 143 9.60 -3.69 7.78
CA ILE A 143 10.50 -2.72 8.41
C ILE A 143 9.73 -1.89 9.45
N ALA A 144 8.59 -1.29 9.08
CA ALA A 144 7.76 -0.48 9.97
C ALA A 144 7.35 -1.25 11.24
N ARG A 145 6.97 -2.53 11.10
CA ARG A 145 6.62 -3.39 12.23
C ARG A 145 7.79 -3.62 13.18
N SER A 146 9.01 -3.73 12.65
CA SER A 146 10.23 -3.87 13.47
C SER A 146 10.70 -2.56 14.11
N GLN A 147 10.40 -1.41 13.49
CA GLN A 147 10.75 -0.07 13.99
C GLN A 147 9.78 0.44 15.05
N PHE A 148 8.54 -0.04 15.07
CA PHE A 148 7.51 0.38 16.01
C PHE A 148 8.03 0.26 17.47
N PRO A 149 7.94 1.32 18.32
CA PRO A 149 7.04 2.48 18.23
C PRO A 149 7.52 3.70 17.41
N VAL A 150 8.64 3.60 16.70
CA VAL A 150 9.06 4.63 15.75
C VAL A 150 8.23 4.50 14.48
N ILE A 151 7.47 5.56 14.15
CA ILE A 151 6.58 5.57 12.99
C ILE A 151 7.31 6.12 11.77
N SER A 152 8.09 7.19 11.94
CA SER A 152 8.97 7.75 10.91
C SER A 152 10.10 8.56 11.53
N ASP A 153 11.33 8.12 11.35
CA ASP A 153 12.57 8.87 11.65
C ASP A 153 13.45 9.03 10.40
N PHE A 154 12.94 8.60 9.24
CA PHE A 154 13.56 8.64 7.92
C PHE A 154 14.93 7.95 7.85
N SER A 155 15.19 7.02 8.76
CA SER A 155 16.38 6.15 8.73
C SER A 155 16.45 5.31 7.44
N THR A 156 15.29 4.97 6.87
CA THR A 156 15.20 4.28 5.57
C THR A 156 14.55 5.16 4.48
N PRO A 157 14.99 5.08 3.21
CA PRO A 157 14.35 5.82 2.13
C PRO A 157 12.89 5.42 1.84
N LEU A 158 12.48 4.22 2.28
CA LEU A 158 11.13 3.71 2.08
C LEU A 158 10.09 4.48 2.90
N GLU A 159 10.50 5.06 4.03
CA GLU A 159 9.63 5.85 4.91
C GLU A 159 9.01 7.05 4.20
N ALA A 160 9.75 7.73 3.31
CA ALA A 160 9.22 8.82 2.52
C ALA A 160 8.04 8.39 1.62
N ARG A 161 8.01 7.13 1.18
CA ARG A 161 6.90 6.59 0.35
C ARG A 161 5.62 6.36 1.15
N ARG A 162 5.69 6.39 2.49
CA ARG A 162 4.51 6.31 3.37
C ARG A 162 3.73 7.63 3.39
N TRP A 163 4.39 8.72 2.99
CA TRP A 163 3.86 10.09 2.94
C TRP A 163 3.39 10.44 1.53
N SER A 164 2.33 11.25 1.42
CA SER A 164 1.73 11.64 0.14
C SER A 164 2.61 12.58 -0.70
N SER A 165 3.50 13.30 -0.05
CA SER A 165 4.35 14.34 -0.64
C SER A 165 5.55 14.60 0.26
N GLY A 166 6.62 15.09 -0.35
CA GLY A 166 7.87 15.43 0.31
C GLY A 166 9.07 14.79 -0.35
N THR A 167 10.25 15.28 0.00
CA THR A 167 11.54 14.76 -0.49
C THR A 167 12.46 14.56 0.70
N LEU A 168 13.29 13.52 0.66
CA LEU A 168 14.27 13.30 1.72
C LEU A 168 15.35 14.39 1.67
N ASP A 169 15.70 14.90 2.83
CA ASP A 169 16.80 15.85 3.03
C ASP A 169 17.80 15.26 4.05
N THR A 170 19.09 15.51 3.83
CA THR A 170 20.20 15.04 4.70
C THR A 170 20.90 16.20 5.42
N SER A 171 20.60 17.45 5.04
CA SER A 171 21.23 18.66 5.59
C SER A 171 20.56 19.13 6.89
N ILE A 172 19.25 18.96 6.98
CA ILE A 172 18.44 19.31 8.16
C ILE A 172 17.87 18.02 8.70
N THR A 173 18.38 17.56 9.84
CA THR A 173 17.99 16.28 10.45
C THR A 173 17.91 16.41 11.96
N ARG A 174 17.04 15.63 12.58
CA ARG A 174 16.88 15.49 14.02
C ARG A 174 17.31 14.10 14.46
N THR A 175 16.86 13.08 13.72
CA THR A 175 17.12 11.65 13.95
C THR A 175 17.38 10.94 12.62
N GLY A 176 17.86 9.70 12.64
CA GLY A 176 17.92 8.83 11.45
C GLY A 176 18.82 9.29 10.28
N GLY A 177 19.48 10.45 10.37
CA GLY A 177 20.35 11.01 9.34
C GLY A 177 19.60 11.58 8.12
N ARG A 178 18.26 11.66 8.17
CA ARG A 178 17.42 12.29 7.13
C ARG A 178 16.18 12.91 7.75
N SER A 179 15.57 13.87 7.05
CA SER A 179 14.22 14.37 7.34
C SER A 179 13.37 14.36 6.07
N LEU A 180 12.06 14.54 6.22
CA LEU A 180 11.17 14.76 5.08
C LEU A 180 10.91 16.26 4.89
N ARG A 181 11.52 16.83 3.85
CA ARG A 181 11.24 18.20 3.40
C ARG A 181 9.91 18.26 2.67
N VAL A 182 9.01 19.11 3.15
CA VAL A 182 7.66 19.31 2.64
C VAL A 182 7.47 20.76 2.24
N THR A 183 7.09 20.98 0.98
CA THR A 183 6.77 22.32 0.46
C THR A 183 5.29 22.64 0.68
N LEU A 184 5.04 23.72 1.39
CA LEU A 184 3.73 24.30 1.66
C LEU A 184 3.45 25.39 0.61
N GLN A 185 2.78 25.02 -0.48
CA GLN A 185 2.53 25.90 -1.62
C GLN A 185 1.47 26.97 -1.35
N SER A 186 1.78 28.22 -1.67
CA SER A 186 0.80 29.31 -1.65
C SER A 186 -0.32 29.13 -2.68
N GLY A 187 -1.47 29.77 -2.44
CA GLY A 187 -2.62 29.73 -3.34
C GLY A 187 -3.42 28.41 -3.33
N ARG A 188 -3.04 27.43 -2.49
CA ARG A 188 -3.82 26.19 -2.27
C ARG A 188 -4.62 26.26 -0.98
N LEU A 189 -5.82 25.67 -0.99
CA LEU A 189 -6.67 25.61 0.21
C LEU A 189 -5.98 24.85 1.35
N TYR A 190 -5.40 23.70 1.03
CA TYR A 190 -4.60 22.87 1.94
C TYR A 190 -3.32 22.43 1.23
N THR A 191 -2.19 22.56 1.90
CA THR A 191 -0.89 22.13 1.39
C THR A 191 -0.08 21.53 2.53
N GLY A 192 0.67 20.47 2.25
CA GLY A 192 1.31 19.67 3.28
C GLY A 192 1.50 18.24 2.82
N THR A 193 1.54 17.33 3.79
CA THR A 193 1.72 15.90 3.54
C THR A 193 0.85 15.06 4.46
N THR A 194 0.54 13.84 4.05
CA THR A 194 -0.27 12.88 4.80
C THR A 194 0.41 11.52 4.78
N LEU A 195 0.63 10.99 5.97
CA LEU A 195 1.02 9.60 6.18
C LEU A 195 -0.22 8.71 6.02
N ARG A 196 -0.24 7.80 5.05
CA ARG A 196 -1.43 7.01 4.65
C ARG A 196 -1.23 5.49 4.81
N ARG A 197 -1.03 5.01 6.04
CA ARG A 197 -0.88 3.58 6.38
C ARG A 197 -1.37 3.32 7.81
N SER A 198 -1.46 2.06 8.22
CA SER A 198 -1.65 1.72 9.63
C SER A 198 -0.38 2.06 10.41
N PHE A 199 -0.53 2.72 11.56
CA PHE A 199 0.57 3.20 12.41
C PHE A 199 0.90 2.27 13.58
N GLY A 200 0.44 1.02 13.56
CA GLY A 200 0.47 0.14 14.72
C GLY A 200 -0.62 0.48 15.74
N ASP A 201 -0.60 -0.21 16.88
CA ASP A 201 -1.58 0.00 17.96
C ASP A 201 -1.02 0.99 19.00
N TRP A 202 -1.69 2.15 19.15
CA TRP A 202 -1.22 3.21 20.04
C TRP A 202 -1.82 3.09 21.46
N SER A 203 -2.61 2.05 21.73
CA SER A 203 -3.39 1.94 22.97
C SER A 203 -2.56 1.92 24.25
N ASP A 204 -1.34 1.36 24.18
CA ASP A 204 -0.40 1.19 25.30
C ASP A 204 0.64 2.32 25.40
N TYR A 205 0.41 3.47 24.75
CA TYR A 205 1.33 4.61 24.72
C TYR A 205 0.66 5.87 25.27
N GLU A 206 1.47 6.75 25.84
CA GLU A 206 0.99 7.97 26.50
C GLU A 206 1.05 9.19 25.59
N THR A 207 2.11 9.30 24.78
CA THR A 207 2.36 10.49 23.95
C THR A 207 2.82 10.12 22.55
N ALA A 208 2.28 10.81 21.55
CA ALA A 208 2.84 10.89 20.21
C ALA A 208 3.78 12.11 20.12
N GLU A 209 5.04 11.86 19.78
CA GLU A 209 6.08 12.89 19.62
C GLU A 209 6.40 13.08 18.13
N LEU A 210 6.59 14.32 17.70
CA LEU A 210 6.98 14.69 16.34
C LEU A 210 7.88 15.94 16.39
N ALA A 211 8.96 15.95 15.62
CA ALA A 211 9.79 17.14 15.44
C ALA A 211 9.51 17.79 14.08
N ILE A 212 9.28 19.11 14.06
CA ILE A 212 9.14 19.88 12.83
C ILE A 212 10.13 21.03 12.81
N TYR A 213 10.99 21.09 11.80
CA TYR A 213 11.90 22.20 11.56
C TYR A 213 11.29 23.22 10.61
N VAL A 214 11.42 24.51 10.94
CA VAL A 214 11.09 25.64 10.06
C VAL A 214 12.38 26.41 9.74
N PRO A 215 12.82 26.46 8.48
CA PRO A 215 14.04 27.17 8.09
C PRO A 215 13.88 28.70 8.18
N ASP A 216 12.70 29.22 7.84
CA ASP A 216 12.45 30.65 7.78
C ASP A 216 12.28 31.29 9.16
N ASN A 217 12.60 32.59 9.28
CA ASN A 217 12.47 33.35 10.52
C ASN A 217 11.00 33.69 10.89
N ALA A 218 10.05 33.51 9.97
CA ALA A 218 8.64 33.83 10.21
C ALA A 218 7.87 32.62 10.74
N ALA A 219 7.12 32.79 11.83
CA ALA A 219 6.27 31.73 12.37
C ALA A 219 5.26 31.23 11.33
N ILE A 220 4.90 29.96 11.41
CA ILE A 220 3.90 29.34 10.53
C ILE A 220 2.96 28.46 11.35
N THR A 221 1.65 28.55 11.07
CA THR A 221 0.67 27.65 11.70
C THR A 221 0.40 26.46 10.80
N VAL A 222 0.57 25.26 11.34
CA VAL A 222 0.17 24.00 10.70
C VAL A 222 -0.93 23.33 11.50
N THR A 223 -1.75 22.54 10.83
CA THR A 223 -2.73 21.65 11.44
C THR A 223 -2.20 20.24 11.39
N ILE A 224 -2.19 19.57 12.55
CA ILE A 224 -1.99 18.13 12.68
C ILE A 224 -3.36 17.49 12.80
N SER A 225 -3.68 16.54 11.91
CA SER A 225 -4.97 15.88 11.87
C SER A 225 -4.80 14.36 11.81
N ILE A 226 -5.46 13.64 12.73
CA ILE A 226 -5.35 12.18 12.85
C ILE A 226 -6.74 11.55 12.70
N ARG A 227 -6.83 10.47 11.92
CA ARG A 227 -8.07 9.73 11.64
C ARG A 227 -7.85 8.24 11.84
N ASP A 228 -8.83 7.60 12.46
CA ASP A 228 -8.95 6.15 12.45
C ASP A 228 -9.71 5.65 11.22
N ARG A 229 -9.83 4.32 11.11
CA ARG A 229 -10.57 3.70 10.03
C ARG A 229 -12.06 4.04 10.04
N GLU A 230 -12.66 4.11 11.23
CA GLU A 230 -14.10 4.33 11.38
C GLU A 230 -14.52 5.69 10.81
N HIS A 231 -13.67 6.72 10.91
CA HIS A 231 -13.90 8.04 10.34
C HIS A 231 -14.40 8.01 8.89
N PHE A 232 -13.76 7.21 8.03
CA PHE A 232 -14.14 7.12 6.61
C PHE A 232 -15.41 6.32 6.40
N ALA A 233 -15.61 5.24 7.17
CA ALA A 233 -16.83 4.46 7.14
C ALA A 233 -18.07 5.29 7.53
N ARG A 234 -17.88 6.33 8.35
CA ARG A 234 -18.93 7.26 8.80
C ARG A 234 -19.09 8.51 7.92
N GLY A 235 -18.45 8.54 6.75
CA GLY A 235 -18.58 9.64 5.79
C GLY A 235 -17.59 10.81 5.98
N GLY A 236 -16.61 10.69 6.88
CA GLY A 236 -15.47 11.62 6.94
C GLY A 236 -15.77 12.99 7.57
N ALA A 237 -16.69 13.04 8.53
CA ALA A 237 -17.13 14.30 9.14
C ALA A 237 -15.98 15.05 9.85
N TYR A 238 -15.92 16.37 9.69
CA TYR A 238 -14.85 17.18 10.31
C TYR A 238 -14.78 17.04 11.84
N ALA A 239 -15.93 16.89 12.51
CA ALA A 239 -16.02 16.73 13.96
C ALA A 239 -15.67 15.30 14.44
N ASP A 240 -15.32 14.41 13.51
CA ASP A 240 -15.05 12.99 13.76
C ASP A 240 -13.56 12.65 13.61
N ARG A 241 -12.67 13.57 13.99
CA ARG A 241 -11.22 13.38 13.88
C ARG A 241 -10.49 14.26 14.88
N PHE A 242 -9.25 13.90 15.18
CA PHE A 242 -8.34 14.82 15.86
C PHE A 242 -7.90 15.93 14.89
N ASN A 243 -7.94 17.18 15.35
CA ASN A 243 -7.35 18.34 14.66
C ASN A 243 -6.74 19.27 15.72
N ARG A 244 -5.45 19.59 15.57
CA ARG A 244 -4.76 20.56 16.41
C ARG A 244 -3.97 21.53 15.56
N ASN A 245 -4.15 22.84 15.80
CA ASN A 245 -3.29 23.86 15.22
C ASN A 245 -2.05 24.04 16.10
N VAL A 246 -0.88 24.11 15.46
CA VAL A 246 0.40 24.32 16.10
C VAL A 246 1.10 25.46 15.39
N THR A 247 1.47 26.50 16.15
CA THR A 247 2.30 27.60 15.66
C THR A 247 3.76 27.23 15.80
N LEU A 248 4.43 27.02 14.69
CA LEU A 248 5.83 26.67 14.60
C LEU A 248 6.68 27.93 14.53
N GLN A 249 7.71 27.99 15.35
CA GLN A 249 8.75 29.02 15.30
C GLN A 249 9.91 28.57 14.41
N GLN A 250 10.81 29.49 14.08
CA GLN A 250 12.06 29.14 13.42
C GLN A 250 12.82 28.07 14.21
N GLY A 251 13.42 27.12 13.50
CA GLY A 251 14.19 26.03 14.08
C GLY A 251 13.34 24.80 14.36
N TRP A 252 13.84 23.92 15.23
CA TRP A 252 13.15 22.69 15.63
C TRP A 252 12.04 22.99 16.64
N ASN A 253 10.85 22.48 16.36
CA ASN A 253 9.69 22.50 17.23
C ASN A 253 9.39 21.04 17.62
N ASP A 254 9.57 20.70 18.89
CA ASP A 254 9.22 19.38 19.42
C ASP A 254 7.75 19.39 19.87
N ILE A 255 6.91 18.64 19.17
CA ILE A 255 5.47 18.58 19.38
C ILE A 255 5.15 17.30 20.15
N ARG A 256 4.42 17.45 21.25
CA ARG A 256 3.94 16.36 22.08
C ARG A 256 2.42 16.35 22.13
N ILE A 257 1.82 15.24 21.75
CA ILE A 257 0.37 15.07 21.71
C ILE A 257 0.01 13.87 22.60
N PRO A 258 -0.63 14.10 23.77
CA PRO A 258 -1.17 13.01 24.57
C PRO A 258 -2.10 12.12 23.75
N ILE A 259 -1.96 10.79 23.87
CA ILE A 259 -2.83 9.85 23.16
C ILE A 259 -4.28 10.00 23.62
N ASP A 260 -4.52 10.36 24.87
CA ASP A 260 -5.86 10.64 25.38
C ASP A 260 -6.51 11.86 24.71
N ASP A 261 -5.74 12.87 24.31
CA ASP A 261 -6.27 13.99 23.54
C ASP A 261 -6.73 13.56 22.14
N ILE A 262 -6.01 12.60 21.53
CA ILE A 262 -6.37 12.02 20.24
C ILE A 262 -7.63 11.17 20.37
N ARG A 263 -7.65 10.31 21.39
CA ARG A 263 -8.73 9.38 21.72
C ARG A 263 -10.04 10.13 21.98
N ASN A 264 -10.00 11.25 22.68
CA ASN A 264 -11.19 12.01 23.08
C ASN A 264 -11.54 13.20 22.16
N ALA A 265 -10.84 13.37 21.03
CA ALA A 265 -11.08 14.52 20.15
C ALA A 265 -12.42 14.50 19.38
N PRO A 266 -12.92 13.35 18.86
CA PRO A 266 -14.23 13.33 18.22
C PRO A 266 -15.36 13.68 19.19
N ARG A 267 -16.37 14.40 18.72
CA ARG A 267 -17.46 14.87 19.60
C ARG A 267 -18.39 13.77 20.12
N ASN A 268 -18.64 12.75 19.30
CA ASN A 268 -19.75 11.80 19.51
C ASN A 268 -19.27 10.35 19.71
N ARG A 269 -17.95 10.12 19.80
CA ARG A 269 -17.36 8.80 20.02
C ARG A 269 -15.93 8.94 20.51
N THR A 270 -15.36 7.81 20.89
CA THR A 270 -13.92 7.67 21.12
C THR A 270 -13.23 7.28 19.83
N LEU A 271 -12.13 7.96 19.49
CA LEU A 271 -11.30 7.62 18.33
C LEU A 271 -10.55 6.30 18.62
N ASP A 272 -10.61 5.34 17.71
CA ASP A 272 -9.91 4.05 17.83
C ASP A 272 -8.42 4.24 17.54
N VAL A 273 -7.65 4.51 18.59
CA VAL A 273 -6.19 4.67 18.51
C VAL A 273 -5.45 3.36 18.20
N SER A 274 -6.13 2.21 18.17
CA SER A 274 -5.57 0.95 17.70
C SER A 274 -5.62 0.81 16.16
N ASP A 275 -6.49 1.55 15.46
CA ASP A 275 -6.65 1.54 14.00
C ASP A 275 -6.49 2.90 13.32
N LEU A 276 -5.45 3.63 13.66
CA LEU A 276 -5.15 4.87 12.96
C LEU A 276 -4.75 4.61 11.50
N THR A 277 -5.31 5.40 10.58
CA THR A 277 -5.14 5.21 9.12
C THR A 277 -4.54 6.42 8.41
N GLU A 278 -4.73 7.62 8.96
CA GLU A 278 -4.15 8.84 8.40
C GLU A 278 -3.64 9.78 9.49
N LEU A 279 -2.45 10.32 9.26
CA LEU A 279 -1.89 11.48 9.96
C LEU A 279 -1.51 12.52 8.91
N ALA A 280 -2.20 13.65 8.93
CA ALA A 280 -1.97 14.77 8.01
C ALA A 280 -1.32 15.94 8.74
N ILE A 281 -0.32 16.56 8.11
CA ILE A 281 0.31 17.80 8.56
C ILE A 281 0.21 18.77 7.39
N PHE A 282 -0.54 19.87 7.59
CA PHE A 282 -0.82 20.81 6.50
C PHE A 282 -1.00 22.24 6.99
N ALA A 283 -0.71 23.21 6.14
CA ALA A 283 -1.11 24.59 6.30
C ALA A 283 -2.40 24.86 5.50
N SER A 284 -3.24 25.75 6.02
CA SER A 284 -4.47 26.19 5.34
C SER A 284 -4.23 27.55 4.70
N ARG A 285 -4.39 27.66 3.38
CA ARG A 285 -4.23 28.89 2.58
C ARG A 285 -2.98 29.72 2.96
N PRO A 286 -1.76 29.15 2.89
CA PRO A 286 -0.58 29.94 3.19
C PRO A 286 -0.43 31.09 2.16
N GLU A 287 -0.10 32.28 2.66
CA GLU A 287 0.08 33.48 1.83
C GLU A 287 1.33 33.39 0.94
N GLN A 288 2.38 32.75 1.47
CA GLN A 288 3.66 32.54 0.80
C GLN A 288 3.97 31.05 0.73
N THR A 289 4.75 30.64 -0.27
CA THR A 289 5.26 29.27 -0.29
C THR A 289 6.31 29.13 0.79
N ARG A 290 6.18 28.11 1.64
CA ARG A 290 7.04 27.86 2.81
C ARG A 290 7.54 26.42 2.78
N GLU A 291 8.60 26.15 3.52
CA GLU A 291 9.12 24.79 3.68
C GLU A 291 9.13 24.38 5.15
N ILE A 292 8.89 23.10 5.41
CA ILE A 292 9.05 22.48 6.73
C ILE A 292 9.75 21.14 6.57
N HIS A 293 10.47 20.70 7.60
CA HIS A 293 11.07 19.36 7.65
C HIS A 293 10.46 18.55 8.79
N LEU A 294 9.98 17.37 8.48
CA LEU A 294 9.41 16.44 9.46
C LEU A 294 10.47 15.40 9.85
N ASP A 295 10.54 15.07 11.13
CA ASP A 295 11.42 14.03 11.67
C ASP A 295 10.92 13.53 13.04
N ALA A 296 11.50 12.43 13.53
CA ALA A 296 11.31 11.90 14.87
C ALA A 296 9.85 11.61 15.28
N LEU A 297 9.02 11.12 14.36
CA LEU A 297 7.64 10.70 14.66
C LEU A 297 7.66 9.34 15.38
N ARG A 298 7.30 9.31 16.66
CA ARG A 298 7.33 8.12 17.51
C ARG A 298 6.30 8.18 18.63
N LEU A 299 6.08 7.03 19.27
CA LEU A 299 5.27 6.94 20.48
C LEU A 299 6.15 6.70 21.71
N THR A 300 5.79 7.33 22.82
CA THR A 300 6.44 7.15 24.12
C THR A 300 5.43 6.75 25.18
N ARG A 301 5.92 5.98 26.14
CA ARG A 301 5.25 5.69 27.42
C ARG A 301 5.80 6.61 28.49
#